data_AF-A0A2M8DIB6-F1
#
_entry.id   AF-A0A2M8DIB6-F1
#
_cell.length_a   1.000
_cell.length_b   1.000
_cell.length_c   1.000
_cell.angle_alpha   90.00
_cell.angle_beta   90.00
_cell.angle_gamma   90.00
#
_symmetry.space_group_name_H-M   'P 1'
#
loop_
_entity.id
_entity.type
_entity.pdbx_description
1 polymer ?
#
loop_
_entity_poly.entity_id
_entity_poly.type
_entity_poly.pdbx_seq_one_letter_code
_entity_poly.pdbx_strand_id
1 'polypeptide(L)'
;MDNGPQTSWVEALFNGVERLKAKANRATRVGRMRLAIHSVRKEMDLTLCELGSRVHFLASQGEPANILQDETITRLLRRVNACHQEIDSLEHTILALPPA
;
A
#
# COMPACT_ATOMS: atom_id res chain seq x y z
N MET A 1 -42.67 11.72 40.70
CA MET A 1 -41.51 10.81 40.87
C MET A 1 -40.67 11.00 39.64
N ASP A 2 -39.61 11.78 39.81
CA ASP A 2 -38.73 12.25 38.74
C ASP A 2 -37.64 11.20 38.55
N ASN A 3 -37.78 10.37 37.51
CA ASN A 3 -36.75 9.38 37.17
C ASN A 3 -35.64 10.12 36.40
N GLY A 4 -34.68 10.64 37.15
CA GLY A 4 -33.48 11.29 36.61
C GLY A 4 -32.62 10.36 35.73
N PRO A 5 -31.65 10.91 34.97
CA PRO A 5 -31.06 10.32 33.77
C PRO A 5 -29.98 9.26 34.09
N GLN A 6 -30.35 8.16 34.75
CA GLN A 6 -29.42 7.05 35.02
C GLN A 6 -29.06 6.24 33.76
N THR A 7 -29.83 6.34 32.68
CA THR A 7 -29.55 5.72 31.37
C THR A 7 -28.45 6.42 30.57
N SER A 8 -28.20 7.71 30.80
CA SER A 8 -27.34 8.55 29.95
C SER A 8 -25.85 8.19 29.99
N TRP A 9 -25.31 7.81 31.16
CA TRP A 9 -23.87 7.59 31.32
C TRP A 9 -23.42 6.21 30.84
N VAL A 10 -24.25 5.19 31.06
CA VAL A 10 -24.02 3.83 30.56
C VAL A 10 -24.07 3.83 29.03
N GLU A 11 -25.06 4.48 28.43
CA GLU A 11 -25.16 4.67 26.98
C GLU A 11 -23.96 5.45 26.41
N ALA A 12 -23.53 6.52 27.09
CA ALA A 12 -22.34 7.26 26.68
C ALA A 12 -21.07 6.40 26.71
N LEU A 13 -20.93 5.52 27.71
CA LEU A 13 -19.80 4.61 27.84
C LEU A 13 -19.82 3.52 26.76
N PHE A 14 -20.99 2.92 26.48
CA PHE A 14 -21.15 1.97 25.36
C PHE A 14 -20.84 2.63 24.02
N ASN A 15 -21.35 3.83 23.77
CA ASN A 15 -21.05 4.60 22.57
C ASN A 15 -19.55 4.93 22.45
N GLY A 16 -18.89 5.24 23.57
CA GLY A 16 -17.44 5.45 23.62
C GLY A 16 -16.65 4.20 23.25
N VAL A 17 -17.02 3.05 23.79
CA VAL A 17 -16.38 1.75 23.51
C VAL A 17 -16.57 1.35 22.04
N GLU A 18 -17.76 1.50 21.48
CA GLU A 18 -18.01 1.18 20.07
C GLU A 18 -17.22 2.09 19.12
N ARG A 19 -17.10 3.38 19.42
CA ARG A 19 -16.22 4.30 18.66
C ARG A 19 -14.75 3.91 18.77
N LEU A 20 -14.29 3.52 19.96
CA LEU A 20 -12.91 3.08 20.16
C LEU A 20 -12.62 1.80 19.35
N LYS A 21 -13.55 0.85 19.36
CA LYS A 21 -13.47 -0.39 18.57
C LYS A 21 -13.45 -0.09 17.07
N ALA A 22 -14.30 0.82 16.59
CA ALA A 22 -14.30 1.25 15.19
C ALA A 22 -12.96 1.88 14.79
N LYS A 23 -12.41 2.76 15.63
CA LYS A 23 -11.08 3.38 15.44
C LYS A 23 -9.96 2.36 15.41
N ALA A 24 -9.95 1.41 16.35
CA ALA A 24 -8.95 0.35 16.42
C ALA A 24 -9.00 -0.56 15.17
N ASN A 25 -10.20 -0.95 14.74
CA ASN A 25 -10.40 -1.76 13.53
C ASN A 25 -9.91 -1.03 12.27
N ARG A 26 -10.22 0.27 12.16
CA ARG A 26 -9.74 1.12 11.06
C ARG A 26 -8.21 1.20 11.06
N ALA A 27 -7.60 1.47 12.22
CA ALA A 27 -6.16 1.57 12.37
C ALA A 27 -5.47 0.25 11.96
N THR A 28 -5.96 -0.89 12.43
CA THR A 28 -5.44 -2.21 12.07
C THR A 28 -5.57 -2.50 10.58
N ARG A 29 -6.70 -2.13 9.96
CA ARG A 29 -6.89 -2.30 8.50
C ARG A 29 -5.90 -1.45 7.72
N VAL A 30 -5.77 -0.15 8.05
CA VAL A 30 -4.80 0.75 7.42
C VAL A 30 -3.37 0.28 7.63
N GLY A 31 -3.02 -0.16 8.84
CA GLY A 31 -1.70 -0.70 9.16
C GLY A 31 -1.33 -1.89 8.28
N ARG A 32 -2.26 -2.84 8.09
CA ARG A 32 -2.05 -3.99 7.18
C ARG A 32 -1.83 -3.54 5.72
N MET A 33 -2.62 -2.59 5.22
CA MET A 33 -2.44 -2.07 3.86
C MET A 33 -1.10 -1.33 3.70
N ARG A 34 -0.64 -0.59 4.71
CA ARG A 34 0.68 0.05 4.69
C ARG A 34 1.84 -0.96 4.70
N LEU A 35 1.70 -2.06 5.44
CA LEU A 35 2.68 -3.15 5.39
C LEU A 35 2.72 -3.81 4.01
N ALA A 36 1.56 -4.01 3.37
CA ALA A 36 1.49 -4.49 1.99
C ALA A 36 2.20 -3.53 1.02
N ILE A 37 1.90 -2.22 1.08
CA ILE A 37 2.59 -1.19 0.29
C ILE A 37 4.12 -1.27 0.50
N HIS A 38 4.58 -1.41 1.74
CA HIS A 38 6.01 -1.54 2.02
C HIS A 38 6.64 -2.78 1.37
N SER A 39 5.94 -3.91 1.41
CA SER A 39 6.37 -5.15 0.74
C SER A 39 6.47 -4.97 -0.77
N VAL A 40 5.45 -4.37 -1.40
CA VAL A 40 5.42 -4.12 -2.85
C VAL A 40 6.51 -3.13 -3.26
N ARG A 41 6.75 -2.08 -2.47
CA ARG A 41 7.87 -1.15 -2.70
C ARG A 41 9.22 -1.86 -2.68
N LYS A 42 9.44 -2.75 -1.71
CA LYS A 42 10.67 -3.55 -1.66
C LYS A 42 10.84 -4.44 -2.90
N GLU A 43 9.76 -5.05 -3.40
CA GLU A 43 9.81 -5.83 -4.64
C GLU A 43 10.13 -4.93 -5.85
N MET A 44 9.53 -3.74 -5.91
CA MET A 44 9.80 -2.76 -6.96
C MET A 44 11.28 -2.33 -6.95
N ASP A 45 11.85 -2.04 -5.78
CA ASP A 45 13.26 -1.67 -5.63
C ASP A 45 14.19 -2.80 -6.13
N LEU A 46 13.91 -4.05 -5.78
CA LEU A 46 14.68 -5.20 -6.28
C LEU A 46 14.58 -5.33 -7.81
N THR A 47 13.38 -5.12 -8.36
CA THR A 47 13.15 -5.17 -9.81
C THR A 47 13.89 -4.04 -10.54
N LEU A 48 13.95 -2.84 -9.95
CA LEU A 48 14.71 -1.71 -10.48
C LEU A 48 16.22 -1.98 -10.43
N CYS A 49 16.73 -2.61 -9.37
CA CYS A 49 18.12 -3.06 -9.30
C CYS A 49 18.46 -4.08 -10.40
N GLU A 50 17.59 -5.06 -10.64
CA GLU A 50 17.76 -6.04 -11.73
C GLU A 50 17.74 -5.35 -13.10
N LEU A 51 16.82 -4.39 -13.30
CA LEU A 51 16.73 -3.59 -14.52
C LEU A 51 18.02 -2.80 -14.78
N GLY A 52 18.50 -2.06 -13.77
CA GLY A 52 19.75 -1.30 -13.87
C GLY A 52 20.94 -2.19 -14.18
N SER A 53 21.00 -3.38 -13.57
CA SER A 53 22.04 -4.37 -13.84
C SER A 53 22.01 -4.88 -15.29
N ARG A 54 20.81 -5.16 -15.83
CA ARG A 54 20.66 -5.59 -17.23
C ARG A 54 21.01 -4.50 -18.22
N VAL A 55 20.57 -3.27 -17.96
CA VAL A 55 20.91 -2.09 -18.79
C VAL A 55 22.42 -1.87 -18.82
N HIS A 56 23.08 -1.89 -17.66
CA HIS A 56 24.53 -1.75 -17.58
C HIS A 56 25.23 -2.87 -18.37
N PHE A 57 24.81 -4.13 -18.20
CA PHE A 57 25.39 -5.26 -18.91
C PHE A 57 25.36 -5.03 -20.43
N LEU A 58 24.19 -4.70 -20.99
CA LEU A 58 24.05 -4.45 -22.42
C LEU A 58 24.87 -3.25 -22.90
N ALA A 59 24.89 -2.17 -22.13
CA ALA A 59 25.70 -0.99 -22.44
C ALA A 59 27.20 -1.32 -22.47
N SER A 60 27.68 -2.16 -21.55
CA SER A 60 29.09 -2.58 -21.46
C SER A 60 29.53 -3.48 -22.61
N GLN A 61 28.60 -4.15 -23.30
CA GLN A 61 28.88 -4.95 -24.50
C GLN A 61 28.95 -4.12 -25.79
N GLY A 62 28.74 -2.80 -25.71
CA GLY A 62 28.80 -1.92 -26.87
C GLY A 62 27.59 -2.03 -27.80
N GLU A 63 26.49 -2.64 -27.36
CA GLU A 63 25.26 -2.81 -28.14
C GLU A 63 24.07 -2.06 -27.52
N PRO A 64 24.09 -0.71 -27.48
CA PRO A 64 23.01 0.07 -26.89
C PRO A 64 21.67 -0.08 -27.64
N ALA A 65 21.71 -0.41 -28.95
CA ALA A 65 20.51 -0.69 -29.74
C ALA A 65 19.70 -1.89 -29.19
N ASN A 66 20.37 -2.84 -28.53
CA ASN A 66 19.74 -4.05 -28.01
C ASN A 66 18.99 -3.80 -26.70
N ILE A 67 19.20 -2.66 -26.02
CA ILE A 67 18.50 -2.31 -24.78
C ILE A 67 16.98 -2.18 -25.00
N LEU A 68 16.56 -1.54 -26.10
CA LEU A 68 15.14 -1.31 -26.38
C LEU A 68 14.42 -2.56 -26.92
N GLN A 69 15.16 -3.53 -27.43
CA GLN A 69 14.63 -4.79 -27.95
C GLN A 69 14.77 -5.95 -26.96
N ASP A 70 15.43 -5.72 -25.82
CA ASP A 70 15.65 -6.73 -24.81
C ASP A 70 14.34 -7.10 -24.09
N GLU A 71 13.93 -8.35 -24.26
CA GLU A 71 12.71 -8.89 -23.65
C GLU A 71 12.79 -8.88 -22.11
N THR A 72 13.99 -9.02 -21.54
CA THR A 72 14.19 -8.98 -20.09
C THR A 72 13.93 -7.58 -19.54
N ILE A 73 14.46 -6.54 -20.18
CA ILE A 73 14.17 -5.14 -19.86
C ILE A 73 12.66 -4.87 -19.95
N THR A 74 12.03 -5.28 -21.04
CA THR A 74 10.59 -5.11 -21.24
C THR A 74 9.77 -5.79 -20.13
N ARG A 75 10.15 -7.02 -19.75
CA ARG A 75 9.52 -7.76 -18.64
C ARG A 75 9.70 -7.05 -17.30
N LEU A 76 10.90 -6.56 -17.01
CA LEU A 76 11.20 -5.84 -15.76
C LEU A 76 10.43 -4.53 -15.66
N LEU A 77 10.34 -3.76 -16.74
CA LEU A 77 9.53 -2.54 -16.80
C LEU A 77 8.04 -2.81 -16.54
N ARG A 78 7.49 -3.88 -17.13
CA ARG A 78 6.10 -4.29 -16.86
C ARG A 78 5.89 -4.63 -15.39
N ARG A 79 6.86 -5.31 -14.77
CA ARG A 79 6.78 -5.68 -13.34
C ARG A 79 6.86 -4.45 -12.44
N VAL A 80 7.77 -3.51 -12.71
CA VAL A 80 7.82 -2.21 -12.00
C VAL A 80 6.47 -1.49 -12.10
N ASN A 81 5.89 -1.43 -13.31
CA ASN A 81 4.59 -0.79 -13.50
C ASN A 81 3.45 -1.50 -12.75
N ALA A 82 3.47 -2.83 -12.71
CA ALA A 82 2.50 -3.60 -11.93
C ALA A 82 2.60 -3.31 -10.42
N CYS A 83 3.83 -3.27 -9.88
CA CYS A 83 4.06 -2.88 -8.48
C CYS A 83 3.55 -1.46 -8.21
N HIS A 84 3.80 -0.51 -9.11
CA HIS A 84 3.33 0.86 -8.99
C HIS A 84 1.80 0.94 -8.93
N GLN A 85 1.11 0.27 -9.86
CA GLN A 85 -0.35 0.22 -9.88
C GLN A 85 -0.95 -0.42 -8.62
N GLU A 86 -0.30 -1.44 -8.07
CA GLU A 86 -0.73 -2.07 -6.82
C GLU A 86 -0.58 -1.12 -5.62
N ILE A 87 0.54 -0.40 -5.53
CA ILE A 87 0.77 0.63 -4.50
C ILE A 87 -0.33 1.70 -4.60
N ASP A 88 -0.57 2.24 -5.79
CA ASP A 88 -1.56 3.30 -6.01
C ASP A 88 -2.97 2.83 -5.64
N SER A 89 -3.33 1.60 -5.99
CA SER A 89 -4.61 0.99 -5.62
C SER A 89 -4.79 0.88 -4.10
N LEU A 90 -3.75 0.45 -3.39
CA LEU A 90 -3.77 0.37 -1.92
C LEU A 90 -3.84 1.75 -1.28
N GLU A 91 -3.10 2.73 -1.79
CA GLU A 91 -3.13 4.12 -1.31
C GLU A 91 -4.51 4.75 -1.54
N HIS A 92 -5.11 4.56 -2.71
CA HIS A 92 -6.48 4.98 -2.99
C HIS A 92 -7.49 4.34 -2.04
N THR A 93 -7.34 3.04 -1.77
CA THR A 93 -8.21 2.32 -0.83
C THR A 93 -8.11 2.92 0.58
N ILE A 94 -6.90 3.27 1.04
CA ILE A 94 -6.70 3.93 2.35
C ILE A 94 -7.38 5.30 2.38
N LEU A 95 -7.23 6.11 1.33
CA LEU A 95 -7.81 7.46 1.25
C LEU A 95 -9.35 7.44 1.17
N ALA A 96 -9.91 6.40 0.55
CA ALA A 96 -11.36 6.22 0.45
C ALA A 96 -12.01 5.67 1.74
N LEU A 97 -11.24 5.28 2.76
CA LEU A 97 -11.81 4.79 4.01
C LEU A 97 -12.54 5.90 4.77
N PRO A 98 -13.80 5.68 5.19
CA PRO A 98 -14.55 6.67 5.95
C PRO A 98 -13.80 7.03 7.25
N PRO A 99 -13.99 8.27 7.76
CA PRO A 99 -13.46 8.66 9.06
C PRO A 99 -14.10 7.80 10.17
N ALA A 100 -13.33 7.56 11.24
CA ALA A 100 -13.75 6.77 12.41
C ALA A 100 -14.27 7.65 13.56
#